data_AF-A0A087UN26-F1
#
_entry.id   AF-A0A087UN26-F1
#
_cell.length_a   1.000
_cell.length_b   1.000
_cell.length_c   1.000
_cell.angle_alpha   90.00
_cell.angle_beta   90.00
_cell.angle_gamma   90.00
#
_symmetry.space_group_name_H-M   'P 1'
#
loop_
_entity.id
_entity.type
_entity.pdbx_description
1 polymer ?
#
loop_
_entity_poly.entity_id
_entity_poly.type
_entity_poly.pdbx_seq_one_letter_code
_entity_poly.pdbx_strand_id
1 'polypeptide(L)'
;MNLLSNPQAPQRGGTRAWLISPLFSATGRTRCLSFYYFMYERSIDPAGPSLGSLRVHVRSAAGEAGGKVTTLWRLHNHQGQRWQTARTPVVMGSDRAAPSSPYQIIIEGIWGDGRVGVIALDDISFFDGDCS
;
A
#
# COMPACT_ATOMS: atom_id res chain seq x y z
N MET A 1 2.22 11.98 -6.63
CA MET A 1 3.47 11.43 -7.26
C MET A 1 3.08 10.28 -8.17
N ASN A 2 3.27 10.39 -9.50
CA ASN A 2 2.87 9.34 -10.45
C ASN A 2 3.82 8.14 -10.37
N LEU A 3 3.33 7.00 -9.87
CA LEU A 3 4.04 5.72 -9.95
C LEU A 3 3.95 5.14 -11.38
N LEU A 4 4.55 5.83 -12.36
CA LEU A 4 4.73 5.26 -13.69
C LEU A 4 5.95 4.35 -13.64
N SER A 5 5.72 3.08 -13.33
CA SER A 5 6.68 2.03 -13.65
C SER A 5 6.90 2.02 -15.17
N ASN A 6 8.17 2.05 -15.56
CA ASN A 6 8.71 2.06 -16.92
C ASN A 6 7.72 1.63 -18.04
N PRO A 7 7.29 2.53 -18.95
CA PRO A 7 6.34 2.21 -20.02
C PRO A 7 6.90 1.27 -21.11
N GLN A 8 8.19 0.91 -21.07
CA GLN A 8 8.83 0.06 -22.08
C GLN A 8 8.72 -1.46 -21.84
N ALA A 9 8.29 -1.90 -20.65
CA ALA A 9 8.03 -3.32 -20.40
C ALA A 9 6.52 -3.57 -20.37
N PRO A 10 5.97 -4.57 -21.11
CA PRO A 10 4.59 -4.99 -20.91
C PRO A 10 4.42 -5.34 -19.43
N GLN A 11 3.52 -4.65 -18.73
CA GLN A 11 3.25 -4.99 -17.33
C GLN A 11 2.62 -6.39 -17.32
N ARG A 12 3.41 -7.37 -16.91
CA ARG A 12 2.96 -8.75 -16.76
C ARG A 12 2.16 -8.83 -15.47
N GLY A 13 1.07 -9.59 -15.46
CA GLY A 13 0.36 -9.87 -14.22
C GLY A 13 1.30 -10.46 -13.17
N GLY A 14 1.11 -10.03 -11.93
CA GLY A 14 1.95 -10.38 -10.79
C GLY A 14 3.20 -9.49 -10.61
N THR A 15 3.50 -8.57 -11.53
CA THR A 15 4.59 -7.59 -11.33
C THR A 15 4.28 -6.67 -10.16
N ARG A 16 5.33 -6.23 -9.47
CA ARG A 16 5.21 -5.47 -8.22
C ARG A 16 6.04 -4.20 -8.25
N ALA A 17 5.50 -3.15 -7.63
CA ALA A 17 6.20 -1.91 -7.35
C ALA A 17 6.05 -1.57 -5.86
N TRP A 18 7.12 -1.08 -5.25
CA TRP A 18 7.14 -0.70 -3.84
C TRP A 18 7.50 0.76 -3.68
N LEU A 19 6.68 1.50 -2.93
CA LEU A 19 7.03 2.79 -2.37
C LEU A 19 7.36 2.60 -0.89
N ILE A 20 8.61 2.85 -0.51
CA ILE A 20 9.13 2.61 0.83
C ILE A 20 9.35 3.95 1.52
N SER A 21 8.80 4.12 2.72
CA SER A 21 8.97 5.33 3.50
C SER A 21 10.41 5.50 4.01
N PRO A 22 10.80 6.70 4.47
CA PRO A 22 11.93 6.84 5.37
C PRO A 22 11.79 5.96 6.62
N LEU A 23 12.89 5.78 7.33
CA LEU A 23 12.89 5.11 8.62
C LEU A 23 12.23 6.01 9.67
N PHE A 24 11.18 5.52 10.32
CA PHE A 24 10.52 6.19 11.44
C PHE A 24 11.04 5.66 12.77
N SER A 25 11.25 6.55 13.73
CA SER A 25 11.49 6.18 15.12
C SER A 25 10.20 5.66 15.78
N ALA A 26 10.34 4.66 16.65
CA ALA A 26 9.24 4.24 17.52
C ALA A 26 8.95 5.31 18.57
N THR A 27 7.68 5.70 18.68
CA THR A 27 7.20 6.63 19.72
C THR A 27 6.45 5.91 20.84
N GLY A 28 6.19 4.60 20.69
CA GLY A 28 5.30 3.83 21.56
C GLY A 28 3.82 4.24 21.45
N ARG A 29 3.47 5.15 20.54
CA ARG A 29 2.10 5.60 20.28
C ARG A 29 1.64 5.12 18.91
N THR A 30 0.37 4.73 18.81
CA THR A 30 -0.24 4.38 17.53
C THR A 30 -0.33 5.63 16.66
N ARG A 31 0.10 5.48 15.41
CA ARG A 31 -0.07 6.51 14.37
C ARG A 31 -1.07 6.02 13.33
N CYS A 32 -1.78 6.94 12.72
CA CYS A 32 -2.63 6.67 11.58
C CYS A 32 -1.90 7.03 10.29
N LEU A 33 -1.89 6.11 9.33
CA LEU A 33 -1.58 6.40 7.94
C LEU A 33 -2.87 6.77 7.21
N SER A 34 -2.85 7.90 6.49
CA SER A 34 -3.91 8.32 5.57
C SER A 34 -3.33 8.56 4.18
N PHE A 35 -4.05 8.15 3.14
CA PHE A 35 -3.63 8.35 1.76
C PHE A 35 -4.83 8.35 0.82
N TYR A 36 -4.67 9.00 -0.34
CA TYR A 36 -5.61 8.89 -1.44
C TYR A 36 -5.15 7.81 -2.42
N TYR A 37 -6.10 7.08 -2.98
CA TYR A 37 -5.87 6.09 -4.02
C TYR A 37 -6.89 6.24 -5.16
N PHE A 38 -6.45 5.88 -6.36
CA PHE A 38 -7.28 5.77 -7.55
C PHE A 38 -6.98 4.43 -8.21
N MET A 39 -7.99 3.55 -8.25
CA MET A 39 -7.88 2.22 -8.85
C MET A 39 -9.01 2.04 -9.85
N TYR A 40 -8.72 2.21 -11.13
CA TYR A 40 -9.72 2.18 -12.18
C TYR A 40 -9.26 1.32 -13.35
N GLU A 41 -10.08 0.34 -13.67
CA GLU A 41 -9.97 -0.50 -14.87
C GLU A 41 -11.00 -0.01 -15.88
N ARG A 42 -10.55 0.32 -17.10
CA ARG A 42 -11.41 0.91 -18.14
C ARG A 42 -12.34 -0.14 -18.75
N SER A 43 -11.85 -1.36 -18.89
CA SER A 43 -12.57 -2.48 -19.51
C SER A 43 -12.52 -3.66 -18.54
N ILE A 44 -13.67 -4.08 -18.05
CA ILE A 44 -13.80 -5.23 -17.15
C ILE A 44 -14.18 -6.44 -18.00
N ASP A 45 -13.37 -7.50 -17.93
CA ASP A 45 -13.63 -8.77 -18.61
C ASP A 45 -14.88 -9.46 -18.01
N PRO A 46 -15.63 -10.29 -18.76
CA PRO A 46 -16.67 -11.15 -18.20
C PRO A 46 -16.23 -12.00 -16.99
N ALA A 47 -14.96 -12.39 -16.91
CA ALA A 47 -14.37 -13.09 -15.77
C ALA A 47 -14.18 -12.19 -14.52
N GLY A 48 -14.36 -10.88 -14.66
CA GLY A 48 -14.26 -9.89 -13.60
C GLY A 48 -13.04 -8.96 -13.74
N PRO A 49 -12.91 -7.98 -12.83
CA PRO A 49 -11.82 -7.02 -12.87
C PRO A 49 -10.49 -7.69 -12.51
N SER A 50 -9.44 -7.28 -13.19
CA SER A 50 -8.11 -7.89 -13.14
C SER A 50 -6.98 -6.86 -13.04
N LEU A 51 -7.30 -5.64 -12.58
CA LEU A 51 -6.34 -4.55 -12.40
C LEU A 51 -5.18 -4.90 -11.44
N GLY A 52 -5.43 -5.70 -10.40
CA GLY A 52 -4.42 -6.10 -9.43
C GLY A 52 -4.75 -5.68 -7.99
N SER A 53 -3.77 -5.28 -7.19
CA SER A 53 -3.99 -4.92 -5.78
C SER A 53 -3.06 -3.85 -5.26
N LEU A 54 -3.51 -3.13 -4.25
CA LEU A 54 -2.73 -2.17 -3.47
C LEU A 54 -2.69 -2.63 -2.02
N ARG A 55 -1.50 -2.64 -1.41
CA ARG A 55 -1.29 -3.12 -0.03
C ARG A 55 -0.41 -2.16 0.74
N VAL A 56 -0.67 -2.04 2.03
CA VAL A 56 0.19 -1.32 2.97
C VAL A 56 0.75 -2.32 3.97
N HIS A 57 2.07 -2.32 4.10
CA HIS A 57 2.79 -3.13 5.06
C HIS A 57 3.61 -2.25 6.00
N VAL A 58 3.86 -2.75 7.20
CA VAL A 58 4.87 -2.23 8.12
C VAL A 58 5.91 -3.30 8.37
N ARG A 59 7.18 -2.90 8.45
CA ARG A 59 8.28 -3.77 8.86
C ARG A 59 9.15 -3.08 9.92
N SER A 60 9.69 -3.87 10.84
CA SER A 60 10.78 -3.40 11.71
C SER A 60 12.06 -3.20 10.89
N ALA A 61 12.86 -2.22 11.28
CA ALA A 61 14.15 -1.92 10.67
C ALA A 61 15.33 -2.65 11.31
N ALA A 62 15.11 -3.48 12.33
CA ALA A 62 16.16 -4.32 12.90
C ALA A 62 16.78 -5.17 11.77
N GLY A 63 18.11 -5.18 11.69
CA GLY A 63 18.94 -5.71 10.60
C GLY A 63 18.88 -7.22 10.37
N GLU A 64 17.76 -7.87 10.67
CA GLU A 64 17.52 -9.25 10.28
C GLU A 64 17.01 -9.28 8.84
N ALA A 65 17.77 -9.96 7.99
CA ALA A 65 17.29 -10.48 6.73
C ALA A 65 16.06 -11.36 7.02
N GLY A 66 14.86 -10.77 6.97
CA GLY A 66 13.61 -11.44 7.36
C GLY A 66 12.73 -10.68 8.37
N GLY A 67 13.05 -9.42 8.72
CA GLY A 67 12.23 -8.60 9.62
C GLY A 67 10.72 -8.73 9.34
N LYS A 68 9.96 -9.15 10.35
CA LYS A 68 8.54 -9.52 10.24
C LYS A 68 7.73 -8.40 9.59
N VAL A 69 7.19 -8.68 8.40
CA VAL A 69 6.30 -7.79 7.67
C VAL A 69 4.87 -8.02 8.15
N THR A 70 4.18 -6.96 8.56
CA THR A 70 2.76 -6.99 8.95
C THR A 70 1.94 -6.21 7.92
N THR A 71 0.95 -6.84 7.31
CA THR A 71 0.01 -6.13 6.42
C THR A 71 -1.01 -5.36 7.25
N LEU A 72 -1.03 -4.04 7.07
CA LEU A 72 -1.95 -3.13 7.75
C LEU A 72 -3.27 -3.01 6.98
N TRP A 73 -3.17 -2.90 5.66
CA TRP A 73 -4.30 -2.62 4.78
C TRP A 73 -4.10 -3.28 3.41
N ARG A 74 -5.20 -3.65 2.74
CA ARG A 74 -5.18 -4.17 1.38
C ARG A 74 -6.48 -3.85 0.64
N LEU A 75 -6.37 -3.65 -0.66
CA LEU A 75 -7.50 -3.47 -1.57
C LEU A 75 -7.21 -4.13 -2.91
N HIS A 76 -8.25 -4.63 -3.55
CA HIS A 76 -8.14 -5.38 -4.80
C HIS A 76 -8.98 -4.73 -5.90
N ASN A 77 -8.43 -4.71 -7.10
CA ASN A 77 -9.13 -4.45 -8.35
C ASN A 77 -9.84 -3.09 -8.44
N HIS A 78 -10.67 -2.94 -9.46
CA HIS A 78 -11.43 -1.73 -9.77
C HIS A 78 -12.23 -1.20 -8.56
N GLN A 79 -12.10 0.10 -8.29
CA GLN A 79 -12.75 0.82 -7.18
C GLN A 79 -13.65 1.97 -7.66
N GLY A 80 -13.84 2.10 -8.97
CA GLY A 80 -14.54 3.22 -9.60
C GLY A 80 -13.62 4.31 -10.12
N GLN A 81 -14.16 5.16 -10.99
CA GLN A 81 -13.43 6.26 -11.62
C GLN A 81 -13.42 7.52 -10.72
N ARG A 82 -12.97 7.37 -9.47
CA ARG A 82 -12.83 8.50 -8.53
C ARG A 82 -11.71 8.25 -7.53
N TRP A 83 -11.12 9.33 -7.05
CA TRP A 83 -10.23 9.28 -5.90
C TRP A 83 -11.01 8.86 -4.65
N GLN A 84 -10.40 8.00 -3.85
CA GLN A 84 -10.92 7.57 -2.55
C GLN A 84 -9.83 7.67 -1.50
N THR A 85 -10.24 7.83 -0.25
CA THR A 85 -9.32 7.93 0.89
C THR A 85 -9.32 6.62 1.67
N ALA A 86 -8.14 6.18 2.07
CA ALA A 86 -7.98 5.07 3.01
C ALA A 86 -7.22 5.55 4.25
N ARG A 87 -7.56 4.95 5.39
CA ARG A 87 -6.87 5.13 6.66
C ARG A 87 -6.57 3.77 7.28
N THR A 88 -5.40 3.63 7.88
CA THR A 88 -5.05 2.41 8.62
C THR A 88 -4.14 2.73 9.81
N PRO A 89 -4.41 2.16 11.00
CA PRO A 89 -3.50 2.31 12.12
C PRO A 89 -2.19 1.58 11.83
N VAL A 90 -1.08 2.18 12.23
CA VAL A 90 0.26 1.59 12.13
C VAL A 90 0.49 0.74 13.37
N VAL A 91 0.29 -0.56 13.20
CA VAL A 91 0.39 -1.55 14.28
C VAL A 91 1.23 -2.76 13.85
N MET A 92 1.98 -3.33 14.77
CA MET A 92 2.83 -4.51 14.51
C MET A 92 2.42 -5.67 15.42
N GLY A 93 2.84 -6.87 15.05
CA GLY A 93 2.61 -8.06 15.87
C GLY A 93 1.18 -8.60 15.79
N SER A 94 0.96 -9.72 16.47
CA SER A 94 -0.37 -10.35 16.57
C SER A 94 -1.30 -9.61 17.55
N ASP A 95 -0.71 -8.89 18.50
CA ASP A 95 -1.37 -8.04 19.49
C ASP A 95 -1.78 -6.66 18.94
N ARG A 96 -1.39 -6.33 17.70
CA ARG A 96 -1.68 -5.05 17.05
C ARG A 96 -1.23 -3.85 17.90
N ALA A 97 -0.06 -3.96 18.51
CA ALA A 97 0.54 -2.89 19.30
C ALA A 97 1.21 -1.83 18.42
N ALA A 98 1.40 -0.64 18.97
CA ALA A 98 2.20 0.40 18.33
C ALA A 98 3.66 -0.08 18.13
N PRO A 99 4.35 0.36 17.06
CA PRO A 99 5.76 0.05 16.88
C PRO A 99 6.62 0.44 18.10
N SER A 100 7.37 -0.53 18.63
CA SER A 100 8.33 -0.36 19.73
C SER A 100 9.78 -0.24 19.27
N SER A 101 10.06 -0.50 17.99
CA SER A 101 11.37 -0.34 17.34
C SER A 101 11.24 0.51 16.07
N PRO A 102 12.34 1.10 15.56
CA PRO A 102 12.32 1.82 14.29
C PRO A 102 11.70 0.97 13.17
N TYR A 103 10.90 1.59 12.32
CA TYR A 103 10.07 0.88 11.33
C TYR A 103 9.94 1.65 10.02
N GLN A 104 9.56 0.94 8.96
CA GLN A 104 9.22 1.52 7.65
C GLN A 104 7.84 1.07 7.20
N ILE A 105 7.18 1.93 6.44
CA ILE A 105 5.96 1.62 5.71
C ILE A 105 6.31 1.29 4.27
N ILE A 106 5.68 0.24 3.74
CA ILE A 106 5.81 -0.18 2.35
C ILE A 106 4.42 -0.15 1.75
N ILE A 107 4.22 0.68 0.73
CA ILE A 107 3.03 0.62 -0.11
C ILE A 107 3.38 -0.20 -1.34
N GLU A 108 2.73 -1.35 -1.49
CA GLU A 108 2.95 -2.32 -2.57
C GLU A 108 1.80 -2.27 -3.57
N GLY A 109 2.12 -1.92 -4.81
CA GLY A 109 1.24 -2.12 -5.96
C GLY A 109 1.58 -3.44 -6.64
N ILE A 110 0.57 -4.27 -6.89
CA ILE A 110 0.70 -5.51 -7.67
C ILE A 110 -0.18 -5.34 -8.90
N TRP A 111 0.40 -5.43 -10.09
CA TRP A 111 -0.34 -5.39 -11.34
C TRP A 111 -1.01 -6.73 -11.61
N GLY A 112 -2.27 -6.73 -12.02
CA GLY A 112 -2.97 -7.95 -12.45
C GLY A 112 -2.89 -8.16 -13.96
N ASP A 113 -3.59 -9.16 -14.48
CA ASP A 113 -3.57 -9.50 -15.91
C ASP A 113 -4.43 -8.56 -16.80
N GLY A 114 -5.03 -7.52 -16.19
CA GLY A 114 -5.85 -6.50 -16.85
C GLY A 114 -5.02 -5.52 -17.66
N ARG A 115 -5.38 -5.36 -18.95
CA ARG A 115 -4.52 -4.67 -19.94
C ARG A 115 -4.68 -3.15 -19.95
N VAL A 116 -5.74 -2.61 -19.34
CA VAL A 116 -6.07 -1.17 -19.42
C VAL A 116 -6.65 -0.65 -18.11
N GLY A 117 -5.79 -0.07 -17.28
CA GLY A 117 -6.23 0.61 -16.07
C GLY A 117 -5.12 1.42 -15.43
N VAL A 118 -5.39 1.92 -14.22
CA VAL A 118 -4.47 2.76 -13.44
C VAL A 118 -4.60 2.40 -11.96
N ILE A 119 -3.45 2.26 -11.30
CA ILE A 119 -3.32 2.30 -9.85
C ILE A 119 -2.47 3.53 -9.53
N ALA A 120 -3.04 4.51 -8.81
CA ALA A 120 -2.34 5.73 -8.42
C ALA A 120 -2.56 6.04 -6.94
N LEU A 121 -1.63 6.81 -6.38
CA LEU A 121 -1.59 7.23 -4.98
C LEU A 121 -1.29 8.73 -4.91
N ASP A 122 -1.87 9.40 -3.92
CA ASP A 122 -1.50 10.78 -3.59
C ASP A 122 -1.71 11.09 -2.09
N ASP A 123 -1.19 12.24 -1.65
CA ASP A 123 -1.46 12.82 -0.33
C ASP A 123 -1.26 11.85 0.86
N ILE A 124 -0.14 11.12 0.83
CA ILE A 124 0.25 10.19 1.89
C ILE A 124 0.70 10.99 3.11
N SER A 125 0.02 10.78 4.24
CA SER A 125 0.26 11.52 5.48
C SER A 125 0.15 10.60 6.71
N PHE A 126 0.79 11.03 7.80
CA PHE A 126 0.75 10.35 9.08
C PHE A 126 0.35 11.33 10.17
N PHE A 127 -0.55 10.92 11.06
CA PHE A 127 -0.92 11.67 12.26
C PHE A 127 -0.99 10.75 13.46
N ASP A 128 -0.90 11.30 14.67
CA ASP A 128 -0.98 10.51 15.89
C ASP A 128 -2.45 10.18 16.21
N GLY A 129 -2.74 8.93 16.60
CA GLY A 129 -4.10 8.46 16.88
C GLY A 129 -4.46 7.15 16.17
N ASP A 130 -5.66 6.63 16.46
CA ASP A 130 -6.18 5.33 16.03
C ASP A 130 -6.99 5.37 14.71
N CYS A 131 -6.82 6.43 13.93
CA CYS A 131 -7.55 6.72 12.69
C CYS A 131 -9.04 7.11 12.84
N SER A 132 -9.48 7.49 14.04
CA SER A 132 -10.80 8.12 14.26
C SER A 132 -10.89 9.56 13.73
#